data_AF-C7NHV7-F1
#
_entry.id   AF-C7NHV7-F1
#
_cell.length_a   1.000
_cell.length_b   1.000
_cell.length_c   1.000
_cell.angle_alpha   90.00
_cell.angle_beta   90.00
_cell.angle_gamma   90.00
#
_symmetry.space_group_name_H-M   'P 1'
#
loop_
_entity.id
_entity.type
_entity.pdbx_description
1 polymer ?
#
loop_
_entity_poly.entity_id
_entity_poly.type
_entity_poly.pdbx_seq_one_letter_code
_entity_poly.pdbx_strand_id
1 'polypeptide(L)'
;MENAVARAQSVLDEPIQTVRPLTGGLTSAMLALTTNGEYVMRLMTRKSWRTHGAELTARERAAQQVLEGTGVPAPRSVALDADGRSTGVAAHLMTRVPGAPAETLTPSQVEAHRGHA
;
A
#
# COMPACT_ATOMS: atom_id res chain seq x y z
N MET A 1 -5.63 -12.95 3.30
CA MET A 1 -4.42 -12.26 3.78
C MET A 1 -3.18 -13.13 3.56
N GLU A 2 -3.26 -14.42 3.88
CA GLU A 2 -2.21 -15.42 3.67
C GLU A 2 -1.61 -15.40 2.26
N ASN A 3 -2.43 -15.42 1.21
CA ASN A 3 -1.95 -15.33 -0.19
C ASN A 3 -1.16 -14.05 -0.48
N ALA A 4 -1.46 -12.93 0.18
CA ALA A 4 -0.73 -11.68 0.02
C ALA A 4 0.66 -11.73 0.67
N VAL A 5 0.76 -12.36 1.84
CA VAL A 5 2.05 -12.58 2.52
C VAL A 5 2.89 -13.57 1.72
N ALA A 6 2.31 -14.67 1.25
CA ALA A 6 2.99 -15.63 0.39
C ALA A 6 3.49 -14.98 -0.91
N ARG A 7 2.66 -14.14 -1.54
CA ARG A 7 3.05 -13.37 -2.73
C ARG A 7 4.20 -12.42 -2.45
N ALA A 8 4.21 -11.74 -1.30
CA ALA A 8 5.30 -10.87 -0.91
C ALA A 8 6.59 -11.68 -0.64
N GLN A 9 6.50 -12.79 0.09
CA GLN A 9 7.63 -13.65 0.39
C GLN A 9 8.29 -14.21 -0.89
N SER A 10 7.52 -14.47 -1.95
CA SER A 10 8.06 -15.02 -3.20
C SER A 10 8.86 -14.04 -4.06
N VAL A 11 8.86 -12.74 -3.74
CA VAL A 11 9.65 -11.70 -4.44
C VAL A 11 10.61 -10.96 -3.54
N LEU A 12 10.55 -11.19 -2.23
CA LEU A 12 11.51 -10.64 -1.30
C LEU A 12 12.62 -11.67 -1.11
N ASP A 13 13.87 -11.23 -1.25
CA ASP A 13 15.04 -12.09 -1.07
C ASP A 13 15.18 -12.57 0.38
N GLU A 14 14.68 -11.77 1.32
CA GLU A 14 14.78 -12.00 2.75
C GLU A 14 13.46 -12.50 3.35
N PRO A 15 13.50 -13.34 4.39
CA PRO A 15 12.31 -13.82 5.06
C PRO A 15 11.54 -12.68 5.74
N ILE A 16 10.22 -12.71 5.62
CA ILE A 16 9.32 -11.81 6.34
C ILE A 16 9.32 -12.20 7.82
N GLN A 17 9.81 -11.29 8.65
CA GLN A 17 9.89 -11.43 10.09
C GLN A 17 8.59 -11.02 10.77
N THR A 18 7.95 -9.94 10.28
CA THR A 18 6.69 -9.45 10.85
C THR A 18 5.70 -9.01 9.79
N VAL A 19 4.41 -9.18 10.11
CA VAL A 19 3.26 -8.73 9.32
C VAL A 19 2.29 -8.03 10.25
N ARG A 20 1.95 -6.77 9.96
CA ARG A 20 1.02 -5.98 10.79
C ARG A 20 0.01 -5.25 9.91
N PRO A 21 -1.30 -5.29 10.21
CA PRO A 21 -2.27 -4.44 9.54
C PRO A 21 -1.98 -2.96 9.83
N LEU A 22 -2.05 -2.12 8.79
CA LEU A 22 -2.10 -0.67 8.93
C LEU A 22 -3.56 -0.23 8.93
N THR A 23 -3.97 0.45 10.01
CA THR A 23 -5.33 0.97 10.17
C THR A 23 -5.47 2.35 9.52
N GLY A 24 -6.70 2.86 9.41
CA GLY A 24 -6.98 4.18 8.84
C GLY A 24 -7.12 4.21 7.30
N GLY A 25 -6.83 3.11 6.59
CA GLY A 25 -7.02 3.03 5.14
C GLY A 25 -8.48 3.16 4.72
N LEU A 26 -8.82 4.20 3.95
CA LEU A 26 -10.18 4.49 3.47
C LEU A 26 -10.59 3.73 2.21
N THR A 27 -9.62 3.25 1.41
CA THR A 27 -9.87 2.64 0.10
C THR A 27 -9.36 1.20 0.00
N SER A 28 -8.39 0.83 0.84
CA SER A 28 -7.66 -0.44 0.77
C SER A 28 -7.41 -1.00 2.16
N ALA A 29 -7.23 -2.31 2.25
CA ALA A 29 -6.48 -2.89 3.36
C ALA A 29 -4.99 -2.73 3.08
N MET A 30 -4.20 -2.46 4.12
CA MET A 30 -2.76 -2.28 4.01
C MET A 30 -2.06 -3.11 5.08
N LEU A 31 -0.95 -3.75 4.72
CA LEU A 31 -0.11 -4.52 5.62
C LEU A 31 1.29 -3.92 5.62
N ALA A 32 1.83 -3.63 6.78
CA ALA A 32 3.25 -3.42 6.97
C ALA A 32 3.95 -4.78 7.07
N LEU A 33 5.03 -4.95 6.31
CA LEU A 33 5.87 -6.14 6.31
C LEU A 33 7.30 -5.73 6.68
N THR A 34 7.97 -6.51 7.51
CA THR A 34 9.37 -6.29 7.88
C THR A 34 10.20 -7.51 7.53
N THR A 35 11.30 -7.29 6.82
CA THR A 35 12.43 -8.22 6.63
C THR A 35 13.68 -7.53 7.19
N ASN A 36 14.84 -7.60 6.52
CA ASN A 36 15.93 -6.63 6.70
C ASN A 36 15.57 -5.21 6.19
N GLY A 37 14.44 -5.05 5.49
CA GLY A 37 13.86 -3.77 5.10
C GLY A 37 12.37 -3.65 5.46
N GLU A 38 11.80 -2.48 5.23
CA GLU A 38 10.38 -2.21 5.49
C GLU A 38 9.57 -2.09 4.19
N TYR A 39 8.42 -2.75 4.15
CA TYR A 39 7.55 -2.81 2.99
C TYR A 39 6.09 -2.61 3.36
N VAL A 40 5.29 -2.24 2.36
CA VAL A 40 3.84 -2.09 2.47
C VAL A 40 3.18 -2.88 1.35
N MET A 41 2.27 -3.78 1.73
CA MET A 41 1.36 -4.47 0.82
C MET A 41 0.00 -3.80 0.85
N ARG A 42 -0.42 -3.23 -0.28
CA ARG A 42 -1.74 -2.60 -0.45
C ARG A 42 -2.69 -3.56 -1.19
N LEU A 43 -3.90 -3.74 -0.67
CA LEU A 43 -4.92 -4.68 -1.18
C LEU A 43 -6.25 -3.98 -1.45
N MET A 44 -6.79 -4.07 -2.66
CA MET A 44 -8.06 -3.45 -3.08
C MET A 44 -9.28 -4.24 -2.60
N THR A 45 -9.47 -4.31 -1.29
CA THR A 45 -10.52 -5.13 -0.66
C THR A 45 -11.89 -4.48 -0.62
N ARG A 46 -11.98 -3.13 -0.64
CA ARG A 46 -13.26 -2.40 -0.51
C ARG A 46 -14.08 -2.46 -1.81
N LYS A 47 -15.38 -2.78 -1.68
CA LYS A 47 -16.27 -3.13 -2.80
C LYS A 47 -16.35 -2.05 -3.89
N SER A 48 -16.43 -0.77 -3.52
CA SER A 48 -16.51 0.36 -4.47
C SER A 48 -15.23 0.55 -5.31
N TRP A 49 -14.09 0.09 -4.82
CA TRP A 49 -12.78 0.28 -5.44
C TRP A 49 -12.27 -0.97 -6.15
N ARG A 50 -12.91 -2.13 -5.90
CA ARG A 50 -12.47 -3.42 -6.46
C ARG A 50 -12.58 -3.45 -7.99
N THR A 51 -13.62 -2.87 -8.57
CA THR A 51 -13.82 -2.78 -10.03
C THR A 51 -12.75 -1.96 -10.73
N HIS A 52 -12.16 -0.98 -10.05
CA HIS A 52 -11.07 -0.15 -10.59
C HIS A 52 -9.69 -0.54 -10.04
N GLY A 53 -9.62 -1.62 -9.26
CA GLY A 53 -8.44 -1.96 -8.48
C GLY A 53 -7.20 -2.16 -9.34
N ALA A 54 -7.36 -2.85 -10.47
CA ALA A 54 -6.27 -3.10 -11.43
C ALA A 54 -5.70 -1.82 -12.02
N GLU A 55 -6.58 -0.92 -12.49
CA GLU A 55 -6.16 0.34 -13.08
C GLU A 55 -5.51 1.26 -12.04
N LEU A 56 -6.07 1.33 -10.83
CA LEU A 56 -5.54 2.16 -9.75
C LEU A 56 -4.15 1.72 -9.31
N THR A 57 -3.92 0.42 -9.13
CA THR A 57 -2.59 -0.08 -8.74
C THR A 57 -1.58 0.04 -9.89
N ALA A 58 -2.01 -0.13 -11.14
CA ALA A 58 -1.15 0.08 -12.30
C ALA A 58 -0.71 1.55 -12.44
N ARG A 59 -1.64 2.51 -12.28
CA ARG A 59 -1.32 3.95 -12.30
C ARG A 59 -0.40 4.34 -11.15
N GLU A 60 -0.62 3.79 -9.96
CA GLU A 60 0.25 4.01 -8.79
C GLU A 60 1.67 3.51 -9.05
N ARG A 61 1.83 2.29 -9.60
CA ARG A 61 3.14 1.76 -10.02
C ARG A 61 3.80 2.66 -11.06
N ALA A 62 3.07 3.07 -12.10
CA ALA A 62 3.61 3.91 -13.16
C ALA A 62 4.12 5.25 -12.60
N ALA A 63 3.38 5.88 -11.69
CA ALA A 63 3.81 7.10 -11.02
C ALA A 63 5.08 6.89 -10.19
N GLN A 64 5.17 5.79 -9.42
CA GLN A 64 6.38 5.46 -8.65
C GLN A 64 7.60 5.26 -9.55
N GLN A 65 7.45 4.57 -10.69
CA GLN A 65 8.52 4.35 -11.65
C GLN A 65 9.04 5.66 -12.26
N VAL A 66 8.16 6.64 -12.50
CA VAL A 66 8.57 7.98 -12.97
C VAL A 66 9.37 8.73 -11.91
N LEU A 67 9.09 8.50 -10.62
CA LEU A 67 9.79 9.14 -9.51
C LEU A 67 11.12 8.45 -9.16
N GLU A 68 11.37 7.23 -9.66
CA GLU A 68 12.64 6.53 -9.44
C GLU A 68 13.81 7.33 -10.01
N GLY A 69 14.85 7.54 -9.19
CA GLY A 69 16.02 8.33 -9.56
C GLY A 69 15.84 9.85 -9.43
N THR A 70 14.65 10.32 -9.05
CA THR A 70 14.43 11.74 -8.70
C THR A 70 14.77 12.02 -7.23
N GLY A 71 14.85 13.30 -6.85
CA GLY A 71 15.01 13.73 -5.46
C GLY A 71 13.72 13.66 -4.62
N VAL A 72 12.60 13.21 -5.20
CA VAL A 72 11.31 13.13 -4.49
C VAL A 72 11.28 11.84 -3.66
N PRO A 73 11.10 11.91 -2.33
CA PRO A 73 10.94 10.71 -1.52
C PRO A 73 9.60 10.05 -1.82
N ALA A 74 9.63 8.90 -2.48
CA ALA A 74 8.46 8.11 -2.83
C ALA A 74 8.70 6.61 -2.56
N PRO A 75 7.63 5.81 -2.32
CA PRO A 75 7.76 4.36 -2.28
C PRO A 75 8.27 3.84 -3.63
N ARG A 76 9.17 2.86 -3.62
CA ARG A 76 9.57 2.12 -4.83
C ARG A 76 8.64 0.93 -5.04
N SER A 77 8.23 0.69 -6.29
CA SER A 77 7.38 -0.46 -6.63
C SER A 77 8.22 -1.74 -6.63
N VAL A 78 7.82 -2.74 -5.85
CA VAL A 78 8.50 -4.04 -5.80
C VAL A 78 7.78 -5.06 -6.67
N ALA A 79 6.46 -5.21 -6.48
CA ALA A 79 5.67 -6.17 -7.25
C ALA A 79 4.21 -5.72 -7.37
N LEU A 80 3.59 -6.08 -8.50
CA LEU A 80 2.21 -5.76 -8.81
C LEU A 80 1.45 -7.04 -9.15
N ASP A 81 0.26 -7.23 -8.57
CA ASP A 81 -0.73 -8.22 -8.96
C ASP A 81 -2.02 -7.47 -9.26
N ALA A 82 -2.05 -6.76 -10.39
CA ALA A 82 -3.12 -5.83 -10.74
C ALA A 82 -4.47 -6.54 -10.92
N ASP A 83 -4.43 -7.73 -11.50
CA ASP A 83 -5.56 -8.60 -11.75
C ASP A 83 -5.92 -9.48 -10.54
N GLY A 84 -5.10 -9.48 -9.49
CA GLY A 84 -5.35 -10.21 -8.26
C GLY A 84 -5.30 -11.72 -8.42
N ARG A 85 -4.57 -12.24 -9.42
CA ARG A 85 -4.48 -13.68 -9.69
C ARG A 85 -3.78 -14.43 -8.57
N SER A 86 -2.84 -13.80 -7.89
CA SER A 86 -2.09 -14.40 -6.78
C SER A 86 -2.75 -14.10 -5.44
N THR A 87 -3.24 -12.88 -5.25
CA THR A 87 -3.71 -12.39 -3.94
C THR A 87 -5.24 -12.39 -3.79
N GLY A 88 -5.99 -12.74 -4.82
CA GLY A 88 -7.45 -12.76 -4.87
C GLY A 88 -8.12 -11.40 -5.06
N VAL A 89 -7.34 -10.31 -4.99
CA VAL A 89 -7.72 -8.92 -5.26
C VAL A 89 -6.51 -8.18 -5.82
N ALA A 90 -6.73 -7.08 -6.53
CA ALA A 90 -5.64 -6.22 -6.99
C ALA A 90 -4.72 -5.83 -5.82
N ALA A 91 -3.41 -6.04 -5.99
CA ALA A 91 -2.42 -5.84 -4.94
C ALA A 91 -1.14 -5.17 -5.45
N HIS A 92 -0.51 -4.39 -4.58
CA HIS A 92 0.73 -3.68 -4.87
C HIS A 92 1.66 -3.74 -3.66
N LEU A 93 2.85 -4.32 -3.84
CA LEU A 93 3.93 -4.33 -2.87
C LEU A 93 4.92 -3.22 -3.19
N MET A 94 5.24 -2.40 -2.20
CA MET A 94 6.16 -1.27 -2.32
C MET A 94 7.01 -1.13 -1.07
N THR A 95 8.11 -0.39 -1.14
CA THR A 95 8.91 -0.04 0.05
C THR A 95 8.13 0.89 0.97
N ARG A 96 8.40 0.86 2.28
CA ARG A 96 7.87 1.86 3.20
C ARG A 96 8.66 3.16 3.08
N VAL A 97 7.97 4.30 3.03
CA VAL A 97 8.61 5.62 3.11
C VAL A 97 8.86 5.94 4.59
N PRO A 98 10.10 6.23 5.01
CA PRO A 98 10.39 6.64 6.37
C PRO A 98 9.72 7.96 6.71
N GLY A 99 9.17 8.06 7.91
CA GLY A 99 8.55 9.30 8.41
C GLY A 99 7.31 9.05 9.25
N ALA A 100 6.77 10.15 9.76
CA ALA A 100 5.50 10.20 10.48
C ALA A 100 4.69 11.41 9.97
N PRO A 101 3.35 11.35 10.05
CA PRO A 101 2.52 12.53 9.82
C PRO A 101 2.99 13.68 10.73
N ALA A 102 3.02 14.90 10.20
CA ALA A 102 3.40 16.08 10.97
C ALA A 102 2.41 16.34 12.14
N GLU A 103 1.14 16.01 11.93
CA GLU A 103 0.08 16.16 12.91
C GLU A 103 -0.84 14.94 12.89
N THR A 104 -1.40 14.61 14.05
CA THR A 104 -2.47 13.62 14.18
C THR A 104 -3.75 14.35 14.55
N LEU A 105 -4.73 14.30 13.65
CA LEU A 105 -6.02 14.93 13.89
C LEU A 105 -6.93 14.01 14.71
N THR A 106 -7.63 14.58 15.68
CA THR A 106 -8.72 13.90 16.39
C THR A 106 -9.95 13.76 15.47
N PRO A 107 -10.88 12.83 15.75
CA PRO A 107 -12.10 12.70 14.97
C PRO A 107 -12.90 14.00 14.86
N SER A 108 -12.97 14.80 15.93
CA SER A 108 -13.67 16.08 15.94
C SER A 108 -12.99 17.13 15.05
N GLN A 109 -11.66 17.12 14.96
CA GLN A 109 -10.92 17.99 14.03
C GLN A 109 -11.19 17.60 12.57
N VAL A 110 -11.27 16.29 12.28
CA VAL A 110 -11.63 15.80 10.94
C VAL A 110 -13.05 16.21 10.56
N GLU A 111 -14.01 16.14 11.49
CA GLU A 111 -15.39 16.57 11.26
C GLU A 111 -15.50 18.08 11.04
N ALA A 112 -14.78 18.89 11.80
CA ALA A 112 -14.75 20.35 11.61
C ALA A 112 -14.24 20.76 10.22
N HIS A 113 -13.37 19.96 9.60
CA HIS A 113 -12.85 20.21 8.24
C HIS A 113 -13.77 19.72 7.12
N ARG A 114 -14.80 18.91 7.41
CA ARG A 114 -15.76 18.42 6.39
C ARG A 114 -16.84 19.44 5.98
N GLY A 115 -16.99 20.54 6.72
CA GLY A 115 -18.07 21.53 6.52
C GLY A 115 -17.85 22.61 5.45
N HIS A 116 -16.75 22.56 4.67
CA HIS A 116 -16.41 23.61 3.69
C HIS A 116 -16.29 23.10 2.23
N ALA A 117 -16.98 22.00 1.88
CA ALA A 117 -17.01 21.47 0.51
C ALA A 117 -18.36 21.74 -0.17
#